data_AF-A0A9R0F3E8-F1
#
_entry.id   AF-A0A9R0F3E8-F1
#
_cell.length_a   1.000
_cell.length_b   1.000
_cell.length_c   1.000
_cell.angle_alpha   90.00
_cell.angle_beta   90.00
_cell.angle_gamma   90.00
#
_symmetry.space_group_name_H-M   'P 1'
#
loop_
_entity.id
_entity.type
_entity.pdbx_description
1 polymer ?
#
loop_
_entity_poly.entity_id
_entity_poly.type
_entity_poly.pdbx_seq_one_letter_code
_entity_poly.pdbx_strand_id
1 'polypeptide(L)'
;MPICEKRNVTYFLRLRDEKPRRDNKPLLNLLLGTVDEKPAEPLSTQELNEKLNEISLQSKAAIEDLRNQSIKIVDNARAETDMVIENARYSFNMFSHSLEEMENRPPELSKEEPPTEETFEEVVEKYFGSRNVIDFLS
;
A
#
# COMPACT_ATOMS: atom_id res chain seq x y z
N MET A 1 31.84 -33.11 -46.20
CA MET A 1 30.88 -33.33 -45.08
C MET A 1 30.76 -32.03 -44.30
N PRO A 2 29.58 -31.59 -43.82
CA PRO A 2 28.18 -31.76 -44.27
C PRO A 2 27.56 -30.36 -44.62
N ILE A 3 26.72 -30.13 -45.64
CA ILE A 3 25.27 -30.33 -45.80
C ILE A 3 24.43 -30.17 -44.51
N CYS A 4 23.43 -29.26 -44.58
CA CYS A 4 22.19 -29.10 -43.79
C CYS A 4 22.00 -27.62 -43.40
N GLU A 5 20.88 -26.93 -43.58
CA GLU A 5 19.59 -27.19 -44.22
C GLU A 5 18.91 -25.80 -44.27
N LYS A 6 18.79 -25.18 -45.46
CA LYS A 6 17.96 -23.96 -45.57
C LYS A 6 16.51 -24.41 -45.60
N ARG A 7 15.82 -24.32 -44.46
CA ARG A 7 14.36 -24.49 -44.42
C ARG A 7 13.72 -23.29 -45.12
N ASN A 8 13.52 -23.40 -46.42
CA ASN A 8 12.53 -22.60 -47.14
C ASN A 8 11.15 -23.07 -46.69
N VAL A 9 10.58 -22.39 -45.69
CA VAL A 9 9.15 -22.53 -45.41
C VAL A 9 8.42 -21.62 -46.38
N THR A 10 8.16 -22.15 -47.56
CA THR A 10 7.26 -21.55 -48.54
C THR A 10 5.84 -21.68 -48.00
N TYR A 11 5.34 -20.65 -47.31
CA TYR A 11 3.92 -20.55 -47.00
C TYR A 11 3.18 -20.25 -48.31
N PHE A 12 2.68 -21.31 -48.95
CA PHE A 12 1.64 -21.19 -49.97
C PHE A 12 0.36 -20.71 -49.29
N LEU A 13 0.20 -19.39 -49.17
CA LEU A 13 -1.12 -18.79 -49.01
C LEU A 13 -1.84 -18.98 -50.35
N ARG A 14 -2.54 -20.12 -50.43
CA ARG A 14 -3.55 -20.42 -51.43
C ARG A 14 -4.67 -19.38 -51.28
N LEU A 15 -4.48 -18.21 -51.89
CA LEU A 15 -5.51 -17.18 -52.03
C LEU A 15 -6.60 -17.76 -52.92
N ARG A 16 -7.58 -18.44 -52.30
CA ARG A 16 -8.88 -18.60 -52.91
C ARG A 16 -9.45 -17.20 -53.13
N ASP A 17 -10.04 -17.01 -54.31
CA ASP A 17 -10.69 -15.79 -54.78
C ASP A 17 -11.78 -15.27 -53.82
N GLU A 18 -11.38 -14.64 -52.72
CA GLU A 18 -12.26 -13.78 -51.94
C GLU A 18 -11.99 -12.33 -52.34
N LYS A 19 -12.99 -11.74 -53.00
CA LYS A 19 -13.07 -10.32 -53.34
C LYS A 19 -12.58 -9.48 -52.14
N PRO A 20 -11.64 -8.53 -52.33
CA PRO A 20 -11.20 -7.68 -51.24
C PRO A 20 -12.38 -6.85 -50.75
N ARG A 21 -12.85 -7.14 -49.53
CA ARG A 21 -13.78 -6.27 -48.78
C ARG A 21 -13.17 -4.87 -48.76
N ARG A 22 -13.95 -3.86 -49.16
CA ARG A 22 -13.54 -2.45 -49.28
C ARG A 22 -13.09 -1.81 -47.95
N ASP A 23 -13.17 -2.55 -46.85
CA ASP A 23 -13.01 -2.04 -45.49
C ASP A 23 -11.58 -2.22 -44.92
N ASN A 24 -10.65 -2.81 -45.69
CA ASN A 24 -9.26 -3.05 -45.24
C ASN A 24 -8.29 -1.90 -45.52
N LYS A 25 -8.78 -0.78 -46.08
CA LYS A 25 -7.97 0.42 -46.36
C LYS A 25 -7.24 1.01 -45.13
N PRO A 26 -7.82 1.09 -43.92
CA PRO A 26 -7.13 1.71 -42.79
C PRO A 26 -5.92 0.89 -42.31
N LEU A 27 -6.00 -0.45 -42.37
CA LEU A 27 -4.90 -1.33 -41.99
C LEU A 27 -3.73 -1.24 -42.97
N LEU A 28 -4.01 -1.10 -44.26
CA LEU A 28 -2.98 -0.88 -45.28
C LEU A 28 -2.27 0.46 -45.08
N ASN A 29 -3.00 1.54 -44.76
CA ASN A 29 -2.40 2.85 -44.50
C ASN A 29 -1.51 2.84 -43.24
N LEU A 30 -1.88 2.05 -42.22
CA LEU A 30 -1.06 1.86 -41.02
C LEU A 30 0.21 1.04 -41.29
N LEU A 31 0.11 0.00 -42.14
CA LEU A 31 1.26 -0.84 -42.51
C LEU A 31 2.24 -0.14 -43.47
N LEU A 32 1.73 0.69 -44.39
CA LEU A 32 2.55 1.46 -45.34
C LEU A 32 3.07 2.77 -44.76
N GLY A 33 2.71 3.12 -43.52
CA GLY A 33 3.14 4.37 -42.89
C GLY A 33 2.61 5.63 -43.60
N THR A 34 1.58 5.51 -44.43
CA THR A 34 0.95 6.65 -45.12
C THR A 34 -0.16 7.26 -44.27
N VAL A 35 0.13 7.48 -42.99
CA VAL A 35 -0.64 8.47 -42.24
C VAL A 35 -0.28 9.79 -42.91
N ASP A 36 -1.26 10.45 -43.53
CA ASP A 36 -1.15 11.86 -43.88
C ASP A 36 -0.91 12.61 -42.56
N GLU A 37 0.35 12.69 -42.12
CA GLU A 37 0.78 13.68 -41.16
C GLU A 37 0.60 15.02 -41.86
N LYS A 38 -0.58 15.62 -41.68
CA LYS A 38 -0.73 17.05 -41.88
C LYS A 38 0.41 17.70 -41.11
N PRO A 39 1.34 18.41 -41.76
CA PRO A 39 2.34 19.16 -41.02
C PRO A 39 1.56 20.15 -40.17
N ALA A 40 1.72 20.04 -38.84
CA ALA A 40 1.17 21.04 -37.94
C ALA A 40 1.73 22.39 -38.40
N GLU A 41 0.83 23.32 -38.76
CA GLU A 41 1.27 24.67 -39.12
C GLU A 41 2.09 25.23 -37.95
N PRO A 42 3.26 25.82 -38.24
CA PRO A 42 4.09 26.37 -37.18
C PRO A 42 3.28 27.44 -36.45
N LEU A 43 3.09 27.25 -35.14
CA LEU A 43 2.39 28.19 -34.28
C LEU A 43 2.95 29.60 -34.50
N SER A 44 2.06 30.58 -34.55
CA SER A 44 2.45 31.98 -34.61
C SER A 44 3.34 32.33 -33.41
N THR A 45 4.30 33.23 -33.59
CA THR A 45 5.16 33.72 -32.48
C THR A 45 4.34 34.29 -31.33
N GLN A 46 3.15 34.83 -31.63
CA GLN A 46 2.20 35.30 -30.63
C GLN A 46 1.59 34.13 -29.82
N GLU A 47 1.10 33.10 -30.48
CA GLU A 47 0.51 31.91 -29.84
C GLU A 47 1.56 31.16 -28.99
N LEU A 48 2.81 31.14 -29.45
CA LEU A 48 3.93 30.55 -28.71
C LEU A 48 4.19 31.31 -27.40
N ASN A 49 4.17 32.65 -27.45
CA ASN A 49 4.34 33.50 -26.26
C ASN A 49 3.17 33.37 -25.28
N GLU A 50 1.93 33.26 -25.78
CA GLU A 50 0.75 33.03 -24.95
C GLU A 50 0.85 31.69 -24.21
N LYS A 51 1.21 30.61 -24.92
CA LYS A 51 1.44 29.29 -24.30
C LYS A 51 2.58 29.31 -23.30
N LEU A 52 3.68 30.01 -23.58
CA LEU A 52 4.81 30.13 -22.65
C LEU A 52 4.40 30.85 -21.37
N ASN A 53 3.59 31.89 -21.47
CA ASN A 53 3.05 32.60 -20.31
C ASN A 53 2.09 31.73 -19.51
N GLU A 54 1.24 30.95 -20.18
CA GLU A 54 0.35 29.99 -19.52
C GLU A 54 1.14 28.93 -18.75
N ILE A 55 2.15 28.33 -19.37
CA ILE A 55 3.06 27.37 -18.72
C ILE A 55 3.80 28.02 -17.55
N SER A 56 4.25 29.26 -17.71
CA SER A 56 4.92 30.02 -16.63
C SER A 56 3.98 30.26 -15.45
N LEU A 57 2.71 30.58 -15.70
CA LEU A 57 1.72 30.76 -14.65
C LEU A 57 1.38 29.45 -13.94
N GLN A 58 1.14 28.38 -14.71
CA GLN A 58 0.84 27.05 -14.16
C GLN A 58 2.02 26.49 -13.35
N SER A 59 3.25 26.65 -13.84
CA SER A 59 4.45 26.20 -13.12
C SER A 59 4.65 26.97 -11.81
N LYS A 60 4.43 28.29 -11.78
CA LYS A 60 4.45 29.08 -10.55
C LYS A 60 3.40 28.58 -9.55
N ALA A 61 2.18 28.33 -10.00
CA ALA A 61 1.11 27.81 -9.15
C ALA A 61 1.46 26.41 -8.59
N ALA A 62 2.01 25.52 -9.42
CA ALA A 62 2.43 24.19 -9.00
C ALA A 62 3.58 24.23 -7.97
N ILE A 63 4.56 25.12 -8.17
CA ILE A 63 5.66 25.30 -7.20
C ILE A 63 5.13 25.78 -5.85
N GLU A 64 4.18 26.72 -5.87
CA GLU A 64 3.59 27.23 -4.64
C GLU A 64 2.75 26.18 -3.91
N ASP A 65 2.00 25.35 -4.65
CA ASP A 65 1.27 24.23 -4.05
C ASP A 65 2.22 23.21 -3.42
N LEU A 66 3.32 22.86 -4.11
CA LEU A 66 4.35 21.97 -3.56
C LEU A 66 4.99 22.53 -2.28
N ARG A 67 5.23 23.85 -2.22
CA ARG A 67 5.71 24.50 -0.99
C ARG A 67 4.70 24.37 0.15
N ASN A 68 3.43 24.63 -0.12
CA ASN A 68 2.37 24.51 0.87
C ASN A 68 2.21 23.07 1.37
N GLN A 69 2.29 22.09 0.47
CA GLN A 69 2.30 20.67 0.84
C GLN A 69 3.51 20.31 1.70
N SER A 70 4.70 20.81 1.33
CA SER A 70 5.92 20.59 2.12
C SER A 70 5.81 21.15 3.53
N ILE A 71 5.24 22.35 3.70
CA ILE A 71 5.03 22.96 5.01
C ILE A 71 4.08 22.09 5.85
N LYS A 72 2.94 21.68 5.29
CA LYS A 72 1.97 20.82 5.99
C LYS A 72 2.57 19.50 6.46
N ILE A 73 3.42 18.88 5.64
CA ILE A 73 4.10 17.62 6.02
C ILE A 73 5.02 17.85 7.23
N VAL A 74 5.81 18.92 7.20
CA VAL A 74 6.73 19.25 8.29
C VAL A 74 5.96 19.58 9.58
N ASP A 75 4.90 20.37 9.48
CA ASP A 75 4.08 20.75 10.63
C ASP A 75 3.38 19.53 11.26
N ASN A 76 2.84 18.63 10.44
CA ASN A 76 2.24 17.38 10.93
C ASN A 76 3.28 16.48 11.60
N ALA A 77 4.44 16.28 10.97
CA ALA A 77 5.51 15.46 11.55
C ALA A 77 6.01 16.04 12.89
N ARG A 78 6.08 17.37 12.99
CA ARG A 78 6.42 18.05 14.25
C ARG A 78 5.35 17.80 15.31
N ALA A 79 4.08 17.98 14.98
CA ALA A 79 2.98 17.77 15.92
C ALA A 79 2.92 16.32 16.43
N GLU A 80 3.12 15.34 15.55
CA GLU A 80 3.19 13.92 15.94
C GLU A 80 4.38 13.64 16.87
N THR A 81 5.54 14.22 16.55
CA THR A 81 6.75 14.07 17.38
C THR A 81 6.53 14.67 18.78
N ASP A 82 5.96 15.87 18.85
CA ASP A 82 5.68 16.54 20.12
C ASP A 82 4.69 15.71 20.97
N MET A 83 3.66 15.12 20.35
CA MET A 83 2.73 14.22 21.03
C MET A 83 3.43 12.98 21.60
N VAL A 84 4.32 12.35 20.83
CA VAL A 84 5.08 11.17 21.29
C VAL A 84 5.98 11.54 22.47
N ILE A 85 6.65 12.69 22.42
CA ILE A 85 7.52 13.18 23.50
C ILE A 85 6.71 13.42 24.77
N GLU A 86 5.57 14.09 24.68
CA GLU A 86 4.72 14.37 25.84
C GLU A 86 4.13 13.09 26.45
N ASN A 87 3.72 12.13 25.61
CA ASN A 87 3.28 10.82 26.09
C ASN A 87 4.41 10.04 26.80
N ALA A 88 5.63 10.08 26.27
CA ALA A 88 6.79 9.46 26.89
C ALA A 88 7.12 10.11 28.24
N ARG A 89 7.08 11.44 28.31
CA ARG A 89 7.27 12.21 29.55
C ARG A 89 6.23 11.85 30.60
N TYR A 90 4.96 11.83 30.22
CA TYR A 90 3.87 11.45 31.12
C TYR A 90 4.06 10.02 31.64
N SER A 91 4.35 9.08 30.75
CA SER A 91 4.55 7.66 31.11
C SER A 91 5.73 7.48 32.06
N PHE A 92 6.84 8.18 31.80
CA PHE A 92 8.00 8.16 32.69
C PHE A 92 7.68 8.75 34.06
N ASN A 93 6.91 9.84 34.11
CA ASN A 93 6.49 10.45 35.37
C ASN A 93 5.62 9.49 36.21
N MET A 94 4.65 8.83 35.57
CA MET A 94 3.81 7.83 36.23
C MET A 94 4.61 6.62 36.72
N PHE A 95 5.54 6.14 35.91
CA PHE A 95 6.44 5.06 36.30
C PHE A 95 7.32 5.44 37.49
N SER A 96 7.88 6.65 37.48
CA SER A 96 8.73 7.16 38.56
C SER A 96 7.97 7.26 39.88
N HIS A 97 6.75 7.82 39.85
CA HIS A 97 5.89 7.85 41.04
C HIS A 97 5.51 6.44 41.52
N SER A 98 5.21 5.52 40.61
CA SER A 98 4.89 4.14 40.99
C SER A 98 6.08 3.42 41.64
N LEU A 99 7.31 3.67 41.16
CA LEU A 99 8.52 3.16 41.79
C LEU A 99 8.75 3.75 43.19
N GLU A 100 8.57 5.06 43.34
CA GLU A 100 8.67 5.72 44.65
C GLU A 100 7.65 5.14 45.65
N GLU A 101 6.42 4.85 45.21
CA GLU A 101 5.40 4.21 46.04
C GLU A 101 5.78 2.78 46.46
N MET A 102 6.41 2.01 45.57
CA MET A 102 6.92 0.67 45.90
C MET A 102 8.10 0.72 46.86
N GLU A 103 9.05 1.64 46.65
CA GLU A 103 10.23 1.78 47.52
C GLU A 103 9.84 2.24 48.94
N ASN A 104 8.82 3.09 49.05
CA ASN A 104 8.31 3.57 50.33
C ASN A 104 7.27 2.64 50.98
N ARG A 105 6.90 1.51 50.35
CA ARG A 105 5.97 0.55 50.94
C ARG A 105 6.71 -0.25 52.03
N PRO A 106 6.25 -0.23 53.31
CA PRO A 106 6.81 -1.10 54.33
C PRO A 106 6.65 -2.57 53.90
N PRO A 107 7.62 -3.46 54.20
CA PRO A 107 7.52 -4.85 53.80
C PRO A 107 6.22 -5.45 54.33
N GLU A 108 5.33 -5.85 53.42
CA GLU A 108 4.16 -6.65 53.77
C GLU A 108 4.70 -7.99 54.26
N LEU A 109 4.66 -8.21 55.57
CA LEU A 109 4.81 -9.53 56.17
C LEU A 109 3.60 -10.36 55.71
N SER A 110 3.72 -10.99 54.55
CA SER A 110 2.78 -11.97 54.04
C SER A 110 2.64 -13.10 55.07
N LYS A 111 1.57 -13.09 55.84
CA LYS A 111 1.09 -14.29 56.53
C LYS A 111 0.35 -15.13 55.49
N GLU A 112 1.10 -15.71 54.57
CA GLU A 112 0.57 -16.71 53.66
C GLU A 112 0.56 -18.04 54.42
N GLU A 113 -0.59 -18.39 55.01
CA GLU A 113 -0.83 -19.78 55.39
C GLU A 113 -0.71 -20.63 54.12
N PRO A 114 0.01 -21.77 54.17
CA PRO A 114 0.18 -22.60 52.99
C PRO A 114 -1.21 -23.06 52.51
N PRO A 115 -1.51 -22.98 51.20
CA PRO A 115 -2.76 -23.51 50.68
C PRO A 115 -2.79 -25.01 50.98
N THR A 116 -3.76 -25.46 51.77
CA THR A 116 -4.08 -26.88 51.91
C THR A 116 -4.34 -27.43 50.52
N GLU A 117 -3.62 -28.48 50.15
CA GLU A 117 -3.73 -29.17 48.86
C GLU A 117 -5.17 -29.65 48.66
N GLU A 118 -5.97 -28.91 47.88
CA GLU A 118 -7.28 -29.38 47.41
C GLU A 118 -7.05 -30.64 46.58
N THR A 119 -7.67 -31.76 46.97
CA THR A 119 -7.53 -33.03 46.25
C THR A 119 -8.28 -32.99 44.92
N PHE A 120 -7.81 -33.76 43.93
CA PHE A 120 -8.40 -33.79 42.59
C PHE A 120 -9.90 -34.11 42.61
N GLU A 121 -10.36 -35.01 43.49
CA GLU A 121 -11.78 -35.27 43.72
C GLU A 121 -12.58 -34.02 44.11
N GLU A 122 -12.04 -33.16 44.97
CA GLU A 122 -12.71 -31.94 45.46
C GLU A 122 -12.84 -30.89 44.35
N VAL A 123 -11.82 -30.81 43.49
CA VAL A 123 -11.86 -29.98 42.27
C VAL A 123 -12.91 -30.52 41.29
N VAL A 124 -12.95 -31.83 41.07
CA VAL A 124 -13.89 -32.44 40.13
C VAL A 124 -15.35 -32.30 40.58
N GLU A 125 -15.66 -32.49 41.86
CA GLU A 125 -17.03 -32.24 42.37
C GLU A 125 -17.44 -30.77 42.26
N LYS A 126 -16.51 -29.84 42.53
CA LYS A 126 -16.77 -28.40 42.46
C LYS A 126 -17.08 -27.91 41.05
N TYR A 127 -16.42 -28.48 40.03
CA TYR A 127 -16.59 -28.05 38.63
C TYR A 127 -17.56 -28.91 37.82
N PHE A 128 -17.72 -30.18 38.16
CA PHE A 128 -18.55 -31.13 37.40
C PHE A 128 -19.75 -31.67 38.21
N GLY A 129 -19.99 -31.11 39.39
CA GLY A 129 -21.15 -31.37 40.22
C GLY A 129 -22.47 -31.25 39.46
N SER A 130 -23.02 -32.42 39.14
CA SER A 130 -24.45 -32.64 38.87
C SER A 130 -25.03 -32.08 37.56
N ARG A 131 -24.28 -32.04 36.44
CA ARG A 131 -24.92 -31.77 35.13
C ARG A 131 -24.31 -32.56 33.97
N ASN A 132 -25.03 -33.64 33.64
CA ASN A 132 -25.12 -34.34 32.35
C ASN A 132 -23.81 -34.53 31.57
N VAL A 133 -23.21 -35.70 31.73
CA VAL A 133 -22.43 -36.36 30.68
C VAL A 133 -23.36 -36.50 29.46
N ILE A 134 -23.25 -35.58 28.50
CA ILE A 134 -23.86 -35.75 27.18
C ILE A 134 -22.86 -36.56 26.35
N ASP A 135 -23.39 -37.64 25.77
CA ASP A 135 -22.74 -38.67 24.95
C ASP A 135 -21.65 -38.13 24.01
N PHE A 136 -20.39 -38.51 24.29
CA PHE A 136 -19.25 -38.37 23.38
C PHE A 136 -18.85 -39.72 22.78
N LEU A 137 -19.83 -40.54 22.39
CA LEU A 137 -19.61 -41.74 21.59
C LEU A 137 -20.58 -41.78 20.40
N SER A 138 -20.37 -40.82 19.50
CA SER A 138 -20.55 -41.02 18.05
C SER A 138 -19.22 -41.42 17.44
#